data_AF-A0A7S1SV17-F1
#
_entry.id   AF-A0A7S1SV17-F1
#
_cell.length_a   1.000
_cell.length_b   1.000
_cell.length_c   1.000
_cell.angle_alpha   90.00
_cell.angle_beta   90.00
_cell.angle_gamma   90.00
#
_symmetry.space_group_name_H-M   'P 1'
#
loop_
_entity.id
_entity.type
_entity.pdbx_description
1 polymer ?
#
loop_
_entity_poly.entity_id
_entity_poly.type
_entity_poly.pdbx_seq_one_letter_code
_entity_poly.pdbx_strand_id
1 'polypeptide(L)'
;MPSANKGGRRRMVKMEDSVHGQIFNSNDLKQVGGSAEESYLALRQNIVRRYFPDATGVDDFMARVEMELCDYGFNADNSIAVLNLCRDEICNSLKHKVKPIFGDPFNVHGLGGVLTCGVTGMGAGLSHCPQSPGEREKYVFFSFPHIAVNAAGELGEISRASRHHSHACGAMLKVLGELKKEGHACSSHKVGQKEVHDVMDPEYSILKHRMEQHIGACGIPHNKLRLDTLTLLAEEAITQDLETLISKAVDTSKADYAVITGIQIHNWSMNFEDEEPNLEFIQPRSVYVVNNGVKTVLDIGAVSALTPRMFQMLSAPSSAPAPAHAAYTSKGALKAGAGDQDDPKSKQAIINGMKVEKKYAKYIRPSHGSAEESYLALRQNILGRYFPDAVGADDFVARIEMELCQHGFTSENTIAVLNLCRDEICNSLKHKIQPIFGAPFNVHGLGGVLTCGVTGMGAGLSHAPQVRPGAREKYVFFSFPHIAVNAAGELGEVGRASRGHSHACGAMFKVLGELK
;
A
#
# COMPACT_ATOMS: atom_id res chain seq x y z
N MET A 1 42.87 45.77 17.33
CA MET A 1 42.53 44.88 16.19
C MET A 1 41.98 43.57 16.74
N PRO A 2 40.69 43.26 16.54
CA PRO A 2 40.19 41.90 16.79
C PRO A 2 39.35 41.28 15.65
N SER A 3 39.59 39.99 15.47
CA SER A 3 38.77 38.85 15.00
C SER A 3 37.72 39.02 13.88
N ALA A 4 37.97 38.35 12.75
CA ALA A 4 36.99 38.05 11.71
C ALA A 4 36.21 36.76 12.01
N ASN A 5 34.90 36.82 11.79
CA ASN A 5 33.87 35.84 12.12
C ASN A 5 33.77 34.71 11.07
N LYS A 6 33.35 33.52 11.51
CA LYS A 6 33.27 32.27 10.75
C LYS A 6 32.16 32.32 9.69
N GLY A 7 32.48 31.91 8.47
CA GLY A 7 31.56 31.85 7.33
C GLY A 7 30.65 30.62 7.35
N GLY A 8 29.33 30.87 7.21
CA GLY A 8 28.35 29.86 6.82
C GLY A 8 28.35 29.70 5.30
N ARG A 9 28.64 28.49 4.81
CA ARG A 9 28.49 28.13 3.39
C ARG A 9 27.01 27.88 3.08
N ARG A 10 26.34 28.83 2.41
CA ARG A 10 25.13 28.56 1.63
C ARG A 10 25.53 27.74 0.39
N ARG A 11 25.07 26.50 0.28
CA ARG A 11 25.14 25.73 -0.97
C ARG A 11 24.10 26.30 -1.93
N MET A 12 24.54 26.94 -3.00
CA MET A 12 23.70 27.30 -4.15
C MET A 12 23.71 26.11 -5.12
N VAL A 13 22.54 25.54 -5.43
CA VAL A 13 22.40 24.63 -6.57
C VAL A 13 22.29 25.51 -7.81
N LYS A 14 23.33 25.46 -8.67
CA LYS A 14 23.31 26.03 -10.01
C LYS A 14 23.51 24.89 -10.99
N MET A 15 22.49 24.56 -11.77
CA MET A 15 22.65 23.88 -13.05
C MET A 15 21.73 24.56 -14.07
N GLU A 16 22.28 24.85 -15.24
CA GLU A 16 21.52 25.31 -16.42
C GLU A 16 21.18 24.07 -17.24
N ASP A 17 19.89 23.84 -17.51
CA ASP A 17 19.45 22.94 -18.59
C ASP A 17 18.99 23.79 -19.78
N SER A 18 19.60 23.52 -20.93
CA SER A 18 19.35 24.15 -22.23
C SER A 18 17.89 24.07 -22.74
N VAL A 19 17.03 23.27 -22.11
CA VAL A 19 15.63 23.07 -22.55
C VAL A 19 14.60 23.87 -21.74
N HIS A 20 14.89 24.30 -20.50
CA HIS A 20 13.84 24.76 -19.57
C HIS A 20 14.02 26.15 -18.96
N GLY A 21 15.05 26.91 -19.36
CA GLY A 21 15.29 28.22 -18.76
C GLY A 21 15.62 28.10 -17.25
N GLN A 22 15.72 29.24 -16.56
CA GLN A 22 16.26 29.30 -15.18
C GLN A 22 15.56 28.32 -14.23
N ILE A 23 16.31 27.31 -13.77
CA ILE A 23 15.97 26.48 -12.62
C ILE A 23 15.94 27.44 -11.41
N PHE A 24 14.73 27.70 -10.89
CA PHE A 24 14.40 28.53 -9.72
C PHE A 24 15.54 29.37 -9.14
N ASN A 25 15.44 30.69 -9.32
CA ASN A 25 16.38 31.61 -8.71
C ASN A 25 16.05 31.73 -7.20
N SER A 26 17.06 31.91 -6.35
CA SER A 26 16.89 32.15 -4.89
C SER A 26 15.98 33.35 -4.54
N ASN A 27 15.59 34.15 -5.54
CA ASN A 27 14.63 35.23 -5.43
C ASN A 27 13.16 34.76 -5.43
N ASP A 28 12.83 33.56 -5.94
CA ASP A 28 11.45 33.02 -5.91
C ASP A 28 11.07 32.51 -4.51
N LEU A 29 12.06 32.04 -3.72
CA LEU A 29 11.88 31.71 -2.30
C LEU A 29 11.48 32.93 -1.46
N LYS A 30 11.81 34.16 -1.90
CA LYS A 30 11.44 35.40 -1.19
C LYS A 30 10.00 35.85 -1.45
N GLN A 31 9.32 35.26 -2.43
CA GLN A 31 7.92 35.60 -2.73
C GLN A 31 6.92 34.72 -1.98
N VAL A 32 7.36 33.58 -1.42
CA VAL A 32 6.53 32.74 -0.55
C VAL A 32 6.71 33.26 0.87
N GLY A 33 5.85 34.18 1.30
CA GLY A 33 5.81 34.61 2.70
C GLY A 33 5.60 33.40 3.61
N GLY A 34 6.50 33.19 4.57
CA GLY A 34 6.49 32.00 5.43
C GLY A 34 7.87 31.70 6.03
N SER A 35 7.96 30.63 6.82
CA SER A 35 9.23 30.05 7.27
C SER A 35 9.99 29.40 6.10
N ALA A 36 11.30 29.18 6.25
CA ALA A 36 12.12 28.55 5.20
C ALA A 36 11.61 27.14 4.82
N GLU A 37 11.01 26.43 5.78
CA GLU A 37 10.40 25.12 5.60
C GLU A 37 9.13 25.20 4.74
N GLU A 38 8.25 26.17 5.03
CA GLU A 38 7.04 26.41 4.23
C GLU A 38 7.37 26.76 2.77
N SER A 39 8.37 27.63 2.56
CA SER A 39 8.83 27.98 1.22
C SER A 39 9.40 26.76 0.48
N TYR A 40 10.07 25.84 1.19
CA TYR A 40 10.62 24.61 0.62
C TYR A 40 9.53 23.60 0.24
N LEU A 41 8.55 23.38 1.12
CA LEU A 41 7.41 22.51 0.81
C LEU A 41 6.59 23.04 -0.38
N ALA A 42 6.37 24.36 -0.44
CA ALA A 42 5.72 25.00 -1.58
C ALA A 42 6.51 24.81 -2.88
N LEU A 43 7.84 24.90 -2.83
CA LEU A 43 8.71 24.62 -3.99
C LEU A 43 8.52 23.18 -4.48
N ARG A 44 8.58 22.19 -3.58
CA ARG A 44 8.43 20.76 -3.90
C ARG A 44 7.05 20.47 -4.50
N GLN A 45 5.99 21.08 -3.96
CA GLN A 45 4.64 21.00 -4.52
C GLN A 45 4.55 21.62 -5.93
N ASN A 46 5.18 22.78 -6.15
CA ASN A 46 5.21 23.42 -7.47
C ASN A 46 5.93 22.58 -8.52
N ILE A 47 7.00 21.87 -8.14
CA ILE A 47 7.69 20.92 -9.04
C ILE A 47 6.73 19.84 -9.51
N VAL A 48 5.98 19.22 -8.59
CA VAL A 48 4.99 18.19 -8.93
C VAL A 48 3.88 18.76 -9.81
N ARG A 49 3.38 19.96 -9.47
CA ARG A 49 2.27 20.62 -10.19
C ARG A 49 2.59 21.06 -11.61
N ARG A 50 3.86 21.09 -12.02
CA ARG A 50 4.25 21.27 -13.43
C ARG A 50 3.74 20.13 -14.32
N TYR A 51 3.67 18.92 -13.77
CA TYR A 51 3.21 17.73 -14.48
C TYR A 51 1.78 17.35 -14.09
N PHE A 52 1.39 17.61 -12.83
CA PHE A 52 0.12 17.20 -12.25
C PHE A 52 -0.55 18.38 -11.50
N PRO A 53 -1.26 19.27 -12.22
CA PRO A 53 -1.71 20.56 -11.69
C PRO A 53 -2.56 20.49 -10.41
N ASP A 54 -3.38 19.45 -10.25
CA ASP A 54 -4.27 19.27 -9.11
C ASP A 54 -3.67 18.36 -8.02
N ALA A 55 -2.35 18.09 -8.10
CA ALA A 55 -1.69 17.27 -7.10
C ALA A 55 -1.78 17.91 -5.71
N THR A 56 -2.12 17.07 -4.74
CA THR A 56 -2.26 17.38 -3.31
C THR A 56 -1.37 16.47 -2.49
N GLY A 57 -0.94 16.91 -1.31
CA GLY A 57 -0.19 16.04 -0.40
C GLY A 57 -1.05 14.87 0.04
N VAL A 58 -0.46 13.67 0.17
CA VAL A 58 -1.22 12.44 0.46
C VAL A 58 -2.06 12.53 1.74
N ASP A 59 -1.57 13.23 2.77
CA ASP A 59 -2.29 13.43 4.03
C ASP A 59 -3.53 14.32 3.88
N ASP A 60 -3.40 15.44 3.15
CA ASP A 60 -4.54 16.33 2.84
C ASP A 60 -5.57 15.58 1.98
N PHE A 61 -5.12 14.84 0.98
CA PHE A 61 -5.99 14.00 0.15
C PHE A 61 -6.79 12.99 0.98
N MET A 62 -6.11 12.21 1.83
CA MET A 62 -6.78 11.16 2.61
C MET A 62 -7.74 11.74 3.65
N ALA A 63 -7.40 12.86 4.29
CA ALA A 63 -8.31 13.54 5.21
C ALA A 63 -9.60 13.99 4.52
N ARG A 64 -9.49 14.55 3.30
CA ARG A 64 -10.67 14.96 2.53
C ARG A 64 -11.51 13.78 2.09
N VAL A 65 -10.88 12.69 1.67
CA VAL A 65 -11.59 11.43 1.34
C VAL A 65 -12.33 10.88 2.56
N GLU A 66 -11.71 10.85 3.73
CA GLU A 66 -12.35 10.41 4.97
C GLU A 66 -13.57 11.27 5.33
N MET A 67 -13.43 12.60 5.30
CA MET A 67 -14.52 13.53 5.61
C MET A 67 -15.70 13.33 4.66
N GLU A 68 -15.45 13.30 3.36
CA GLU A 68 -16.50 13.12 2.34
C GLU A 68 -17.18 11.77 2.46
N LEU A 69 -16.42 10.68 2.66
CA LEU A 69 -17.01 9.35 2.78
C LEU A 69 -17.79 9.14 4.09
N CYS A 70 -17.41 9.85 5.16
CA CYS A 70 -18.14 9.84 6.42
C CYS A 70 -19.56 10.38 6.26
N ASP A 71 -19.77 11.39 5.41
CA ASP A 71 -21.11 11.94 5.12
C ASP A 71 -22.04 10.93 4.41
N TYR A 72 -21.47 9.93 3.73
CA TYR A 72 -22.20 8.77 3.17
C TYR A 72 -22.18 7.55 4.09
N GLY A 73 -21.71 7.73 5.33
CA GLY A 73 -21.70 6.74 6.39
C GLY A 73 -20.67 5.63 6.22
N PHE A 74 -19.59 5.84 5.46
CA PHE A 74 -18.46 4.91 5.40
C PHE A 74 -17.51 5.19 6.57
N ASN A 75 -17.01 4.16 7.23
CA ASN A 75 -16.02 4.24 8.31
C ASN A 75 -15.24 2.93 8.47
N ALA A 76 -14.23 2.94 9.35
CA ALA A 76 -13.37 1.79 9.62
C ALA A 76 -14.10 0.53 10.11
N ASP A 77 -15.25 0.68 10.77
CA ASP A 77 -15.95 -0.44 11.42
C ASP A 77 -16.95 -1.12 10.48
N ASN A 78 -17.43 -0.43 9.43
CA ASN A 78 -18.44 -0.94 8.52
C ASN A 78 -17.99 -1.11 7.06
N SER A 79 -16.81 -0.61 6.71
CA SER A 79 -16.32 -0.60 5.33
C SER A 79 -15.11 -1.49 5.15
N ILE A 80 -14.98 -2.12 3.98
CA ILE A 80 -13.75 -2.77 3.55
C ILE A 80 -13.10 -2.00 2.41
N ALA A 81 -11.80 -1.71 2.57
CA ALA A 81 -10.99 -1.15 1.50
C ALA A 81 -10.41 -2.26 0.59
N VAL A 82 -10.57 -2.09 -0.71
CA VAL A 82 -9.87 -2.85 -1.75
C VAL A 82 -8.86 -1.93 -2.42
N LEU A 83 -7.58 -2.27 -2.35
CA LEU A 83 -6.48 -1.39 -2.74
C LEU A 83 -5.69 -1.96 -3.93
N ASN A 84 -5.73 -1.25 -5.05
CA ASN A 84 -4.94 -1.53 -6.25
C ASN A 84 -3.81 -0.51 -6.40
N LEU A 85 -2.57 -0.99 -6.45
CA LEU A 85 -1.36 -0.18 -6.61
C LEU A 85 -0.35 -0.94 -7.48
N CYS A 86 0.74 -0.28 -7.85
CA CYS A 86 1.92 -0.99 -8.33
C CYS A 86 2.49 -1.91 -7.23
N ARG A 87 3.17 -3.00 -7.63
CA ARG A 87 3.86 -3.92 -6.72
C ARG A 87 5.10 -3.33 -6.03
N ASP A 88 5.58 -2.21 -6.53
CA ASP A 88 6.73 -1.47 -6.01
C ASP A 88 6.53 -1.13 -4.53
N GLU A 89 7.55 -1.38 -3.70
CA GLU A 89 7.46 -1.22 -2.25
C GLU A 89 7.19 0.22 -1.82
N ILE A 90 7.57 1.22 -2.64
CA ILE A 90 7.34 2.64 -2.35
C ILE A 90 5.86 3.00 -2.38
N CYS A 91 5.02 2.23 -3.09
CA CYS A 91 3.58 2.43 -3.09
C CYS A 91 2.93 2.12 -1.72
N ASN A 92 3.63 1.39 -0.83
CA ASN A 92 3.10 1.09 0.51
C ASN A 92 2.89 2.37 1.36
N SER A 93 3.50 3.51 1.02
CA SER A 93 3.25 4.79 1.68
C SER A 93 1.75 5.15 1.70
N LEU A 94 1.06 5.02 0.56
CA LEU A 94 -0.38 5.25 0.44
C LEU A 94 -1.19 4.17 1.18
N LYS A 95 -0.77 2.90 1.10
CA LYS A 95 -1.40 1.83 1.89
C LYS A 95 -1.39 2.14 3.38
N HIS A 96 -0.30 2.69 3.91
CA HIS A 96 -0.19 3.07 5.32
C HIS A 96 -1.10 4.25 5.69
N LYS A 97 -1.55 5.07 4.74
CA LYS A 97 -2.53 6.14 4.96
C LYS A 97 -3.98 5.66 4.85
N VAL A 98 -4.25 4.68 3.99
CA VAL A 98 -5.58 4.04 3.88
C VAL A 98 -5.91 3.21 5.13
N LYS A 99 -4.91 2.47 5.66
CA LYS A 99 -5.11 1.51 6.74
C LYS A 99 -5.74 2.09 8.03
N PRO A 100 -5.28 3.24 8.56
CA PRO A 100 -5.88 3.83 9.76
C PRO A 100 -7.35 4.22 9.60
N ILE A 101 -7.80 4.51 8.38
CA ILE A 101 -9.16 5.00 8.09
C ILE A 101 -10.13 3.85 7.79
N PHE A 102 -9.67 2.80 7.10
CA PHE A 102 -10.54 1.71 6.61
C PHE A 102 -10.12 0.30 7.06
N GLY A 103 -9.17 0.19 8.00
CA GLY A 103 -8.60 -1.09 8.42
C GLY A 103 -7.62 -1.66 7.40
N ASP A 104 -7.15 -2.90 7.62
CA ASP A 104 -6.21 -3.55 6.70
C ASP A 104 -6.88 -3.84 5.34
N PRO A 105 -6.41 -3.23 4.23
CA PRO A 105 -7.07 -3.37 2.94
C PRO A 105 -6.78 -4.73 2.29
N PHE A 106 -7.75 -5.23 1.53
CA PHE A 106 -7.55 -6.34 0.61
C PHE A 106 -6.80 -5.86 -0.63
N ASN A 107 -5.57 -6.35 -0.82
CA ASN A 107 -4.66 -5.79 -1.82
C ASN A 107 -4.79 -6.52 -3.16
N VAL A 108 -5.10 -5.80 -4.22
CA VAL A 108 -5.22 -6.36 -5.58
C VAL A 108 -4.12 -5.92 -6.54
N HIS A 109 -3.00 -5.43 -6.00
CA HIS A 109 -1.86 -4.89 -6.72
C HIS A 109 -1.40 -5.74 -7.91
N GLY A 110 -0.88 -5.07 -8.93
CA GLY A 110 -0.26 -5.67 -10.10
C GLY A 110 0.86 -4.77 -10.63
N LEU A 111 1.69 -5.31 -11.53
CA LEU A 111 2.78 -4.54 -12.12
C LEU A 111 2.24 -3.27 -12.83
N GLY A 112 2.78 -2.10 -12.50
CA GLY A 112 2.29 -0.82 -13.03
C GLY A 112 0.86 -0.44 -12.61
N GLY A 113 0.26 -1.16 -11.65
CA GLY A 113 -1.13 -0.97 -11.23
C GLY A 113 -2.15 -1.77 -12.05
N VAL A 114 -1.70 -2.69 -12.92
CA VAL A 114 -2.61 -3.50 -13.75
C VAL A 114 -3.50 -4.43 -12.91
N LEU A 115 -4.79 -4.50 -13.25
CA LEU A 115 -5.76 -5.34 -12.54
C LEU A 115 -5.83 -6.75 -13.16
N THR A 116 -5.14 -7.70 -12.52
CA THR A 116 -5.16 -9.13 -12.87
C THR A 116 -5.93 -10.01 -11.87
N CYS A 117 -6.55 -9.39 -10.84
CA CYS A 117 -7.31 -10.14 -9.83
C CYS A 117 -8.58 -10.81 -10.39
N GLY A 118 -9.13 -10.25 -11.46
CA GLY A 118 -10.40 -10.66 -12.05
C GLY A 118 -11.58 -10.56 -11.08
N VAL A 119 -12.76 -10.96 -11.56
CA VAL A 119 -14.00 -10.95 -10.75
C VAL A 119 -13.89 -11.89 -9.55
N THR A 120 -13.16 -13.01 -9.68
CA THR A 120 -12.92 -13.94 -8.56
C THR A 120 -12.10 -13.27 -7.46
N GLY A 121 -11.01 -12.58 -7.79
CA GLY A 121 -10.20 -11.88 -6.80
C GLY A 121 -10.94 -10.71 -6.17
N MET A 122 -11.75 -9.99 -6.95
CA MET A 122 -12.64 -8.95 -6.43
C MET A 122 -13.63 -9.54 -5.42
N GLY A 123 -14.37 -10.58 -5.79
CA GLY A 123 -15.33 -11.25 -4.91
C GLY A 123 -14.70 -11.84 -3.64
N ALA A 124 -13.47 -12.35 -3.72
CA ALA A 124 -12.72 -12.80 -2.55
C ALA A 124 -12.52 -11.64 -1.56
N GLY A 125 -12.08 -10.47 -2.01
CA GLY A 125 -11.93 -9.29 -1.16
C GLY A 125 -13.26 -8.81 -0.56
N LEU A 126 -14.32 -8.72 -1.37
CA LEU A 126 -15.64 -8.27 -0.91
C LEU A 126 -16.25 -9.24 0.12
N SER A 127 -15.88 -10.52 0.05
CA SER A 127 -16.27 -11.53 1.04
C SER A 127 -15.64 -11.34 2.42
N HIS A 128 -14.88 -10.27 2.65
CA HIS A 128 -14.35 -9.92 3.97
C HIS A 128 -15.02 -8.66 4.55
N CYS A 129 -15.97 -8.05 3.83
CA CYS A 129 -16.69 -6.87 4.29
C CYS A 129 -17.33 -7.07 5.68
N PRO A 130 -17.22 -6.10 6.60
CA PRO A 130 -18.03 -6.09 7.81
C PRO A 130 -19.53 -6.22 7.48
N GLN A 131 -20.26 -6.91 8.34
CA GLN A 131 -21.70 -7.14 8.24
C GLN A 131 -22.39 -6.76 9.56
N SER A 132 -23.29 -5.79 9.46
CA SER A 132 -24.18 -5.39 10.55
C SER A 132 -25.63 -5.73 10.20
N PRO A 133 -26.43 -6.31 11.12
CA PRO A 133 -27.82 -6.64 10.84
C PRO A 133 -28.63 -5.40 10.39
N GLY A 134 -29.25 -5.49 9.22
CA GLY A 134 -30.07 -4.40 8.67
C GLY A 134 -29.29 -3.30 7.95
N GLU A 135 -27.96 -3.40 7.88
CA GLU A 135 -27.11 -2.47 7.11
C GLU A 135 -26.69 -3.08 5.78
N ARG A 136 -26.42 -2.19 4.82
CA ARG A 136 -25.88 -2.52 3.50
C ARG A 136 -24.38 -2.73 3.63
N GLU A 137 -23.82 -3.64 2.84
CA GLU A 137 -22.36 -3.82 2.78
C GLU A 137 -21.71 -2.56 2.19
N LYS A 138 -20.53 -2.18 2.69
CA LYS A 138 -19.83 -0.96 2.25
C LYS A 138 -18.43 -1.26 1.77
N TYR A 139 -18.13 -0.88 0.53
CA TYR A 139 -16.83 -1.11 -0.10
C TYR A 139 -16.17 0.19 -0.52
N VAL A 140 -14.85 0.30 -0.35
CA VAL A 140 -14.07 1.46 -0.80
C VAL A 140 -12.95 0.99 -1.70
N PHE A 141 -13.02 1.35 -2.98
CA PHE A 141 -12.04 0.94 -3.99
C PHE A 141 -11.02 2.06 -4.23
N PHE A 142 -9.76 1.76 -3.97
CA PHE A 142 -8.63 2.65 -4.25
C PHE A 142 -7.82 2.09 -5.41
N SER A 143 -7.49 2.90 -6.42
CA SER A 143 -6.66 2.45 -7.55
C SER A 143 -5.74 3.53 -8.11
N PHE A 144 -4.42 3.29 -8.02
CA PHE A 144 -3.41 4.27 -8.42
C PHE A 144 -2.25 3.60 -9.16
N PRO A 145 -1.99 3.92 -10.44
CA PRO A 145 -0.62 3.85 -10.95
C PRO A 145 0.25 4.87 -10.21
N HIS A 146 1.57 4.74 -10.39
CA HIS A 146 2.52 5.61 -9.69
C HIS A 146 3.64 6.12 -10.60
N ILE A 147 4.25 7.22 -10.19
CA ILE A 147 5.38 7.86 -10.87
C ILE A 147 6.27 8.56 -9.84
N ALA A 148 7.58 8.61 -10.09
CA ALA A 148 8.48 9.48 -9.35
C ALA A 148 8.73 10.79 -10.10
N VAL A 149 8.80 11.88 -9.33
CA VAL A 149 9.33 13.18 -9.75
C VAL A 149 10.39 13.52 -8.72
N ASN A 150 11.69 13.44 -9.01
CA ASN A 150 12.70 13.69 -7.98
C ASN A 150 12.73 15.17 -7.53
N ALA A 151 13.52 15.49 -6.51
CA ALA A 151 13.64 16.86 -5.99
C ALA A 151 14.15 17.88 -7.03
N ALA A 152 14.82 17.45 -8.11
CA ALA A 152 15.21 18.29 -9.24
C ALA A 152 14.09 18.50 -10.26
N GLY A 153 13.02 17.70 -10.19
CA GLY A 153 11.88 17.73 -11.11
C GLY A 153 12.00 16.77 -12.30
N GLU A 154 12.93 15.82 -12.26
CA GLU A 154 13.11 14.82 -13.31
C GLU A 154 12.12 13.67 -13.11
N LEU A 155 11.55 13.18 -14.22
CA LEU A 155 10.54 12.14 -14.21
C LEU A 155 11.14 10.74 -14.22
N GLY A 156 10.59 9.87 -13.37
CA GLY A 156 10.85 8.43 -13.42
C GLY A 156 12.09 7.98 -12.66
N GLU A 157 12.88 8.90 -12.12
CA GLU A 157 14.04 8.60 -11.28
C GLU A 157 13.70 8.75 -9.79
N ILE A 158 14.19 7.81 -8.97
CA ILE A 158 14.03 7.84 -7.51
C ILE A 158 15.27 7.25 -6.82
N SER A 159 15.65 7.80 -5.67
CA SER A 159 16.68 7.23 -4.80
C SER A 159 16.03 6.40 -3.70
N ARG A 160 16.56 5.20 -3.45
CA ARG A 160 16.12 4.29 -2.39
C ARG A 160 17.27 4.09 -1.39
N ALA A 161 16.96 3.55 -0.21
CA ALA A 161 17.96 3.23 0.80
C ALA A 161 19.08 2.37 0.20
N SER A 162 20.32 2.86 0.29
CA SER A 162 21.50 2.20 -0.31
C SER A 162 21.36 1.87 -1.82
N ARG A 163 20.48 2.55 -2.57
CA ARG A 163 20.34 2.37 -4.03
C ARG A 163 19.99 3.68 -4.72
N HIS A 164 21.00 4.28 -5.35
CA HIS A 164 20.86 5.52 -6.12
C HIS A 164 20.36 5.24 -7.54
N HIS A 165 19.76 6.26 -8.19
CA HIS A 165 19.31 6.23 -9.59
C HIS A 165 18.41 5.02 -9.94
N SER A 166 17.46 4.68 -9.05
CA SER A 166 16.41 3.69 -9.34
C SER A 166 15.26 4.34 -10.11
N HIS A 167 14.21 3.57 -10.38
CA HIS A 167 13.11 3.99 -11.25
C HIS A 167 11.73 3.80 -10.62
N ALA A 168 10.78 4.65 -10.98
CA ALA A 168 9.36 4.51 -10.64
C ALA A 168 8.44 5.23 -11.65
N CYS A 169 7.51 4.56 -12.32
CA CYS A 169 7.27 3.11 -12.33
C CYS A 169 8.19 2.39 -13.35
N GLY A 170 8.96 1.40 -12.89
CA GLY A 170 9.86 0.63 -13.78
C GLY A 170 9.13 -0.07 -14.94
N ALA A 171 7.91 -0.58 -14.70
CA ALA A 171 7.11 -1.21 -15.74
C ALA A 171 6.59 -0.20 -16.78
N MET A 172 6.15 0.97 -16.35
CA MET A 172 5.71 2.05 -17.25
C MET A 172 6.88 2.59 -18.09
N LEU A 173 8.08 2.68 -17.51
CA LEU A 173 9.28 3.02 -18.25
C LEU A 173 9.63 1.96 -19.31
N LYS A 174 9.47 0.67 -18.99
CA LYS A 174 9.65 -0.42 -19.96
C LYS A 174 8.64 -0.33 -21.10
N VAL A 175 7.36 -0.11 -20.78
CA VAL A 175 6.30 0.13 -21.79
C VAL A 175 6.66 1.34 -22.65
N LEU A 176 7.03 2.47 -22.04
CA LEU A 176 7.42 3.69 -22.76
C LEU A 176 8.61 3.46 -23.70
N GLY A 177 9.62 2.72 -23.24
CA GLY A 177 10.79 2.37 -24.04
C GLY A 177 10.43 1.49 -25.24
N GLU A 178 9.51 0.54 -25.08
CA GLU A 178 9.04 -0.32 -26.17
C GLU A 178 8.16 0.44 -27.17
N LEU A 179 7.29 1.32 -26.69
CA LEU A 179 6.46 2.19 -27.52
C LEU A 179 7.29 3.15 -28.38
N LYS A 180 8.48 3.55 -27.90
CA LYS A 180 9.38 4.47 -28.63
C LYS A 180 10.29 3.79 -29.65
N LYS A 181 10.31 2.46 -29.74
CA LYS A 181 11.12 1.75 -30.73
C LYS A 181 10.61 2.06 -32.15
N GLU A 182 11.54 2.24 -33.09
CA GLU A 182 11.20 2.47 -34.49
C GLU A 182 10.36 1.32 -35.06
N GLY A 183 9.34 1.65 -35.85
CA GLY A 183 8.41 0.67 -36.42
C GLY A 183 7.37 0.10 -35.46
N HIS A 184 7.32 0.56 -34.19
CA HIS A 184 6.24 0.20 -33.29
C HIS A 184 4.90 0.82 -33.73
N ALA A 185 3.81 0.06 -33.67
CA ALA A 185 2.48 0.55 -34.00
C ALA A 185 1.48 0.12 -32.92
N CYS A 186 0.97 1.08 -32.14
CA CYS A 186 -0.10 0.84 -31.16
C CYS A 186 -1.38 0.32 -31.84
N SER A 187 -1.55 0.58 -33.14
CA SER A 187 -2.66 0.07 -33.96
C SER A 187 -2.59 -1.42 -34.27
N SER A 188 -1.53 -2.12 -33.86
CA SER A 188 -1.43 -3.58 -34.01
C SER A 188 -2.45 -4.32 -33.14
N HIS A 189 -2.84 -3.73 -32.01
CA HIS A 189 -3.90 -4.23 -31.16
C HIS A 189 -5.21 -3.50 -31.48
N LYS A 190 -6.06 -4.13 -32.29
CA LYS A 190 -7.38 -3.55 -32.59
C LYS A 190 -8.23 -3.52 -31.32
N VAL A 191 -9.00 -2.46 -31.13
CA VAL A 191 -10.03 -2.40 -30.08
C VAL A 191 -10.92 -3.64 -30.19
N GLY A 192 -11.01 -4.42 -29.10
CA GLY A 192 -11.78 -5.67 -29.06
C GLY A 192 -11.04 -6.93 -29.53
N GLN A 193 -9.74 -6.86 -29.87
CA GLN A 193 -8.93 -8.07 -29.98
C GLN A 193 -8.85 -8.77 -28.63
N LYS A 194 -8.85 -10.12 -28.68
CA LYS A 194 -8.70 -10.94 -27.50
C LYS A 194 -7.33 -10.66 -26.86
N GLU A 195 -7.35 -10.29 -25.58
CA GLU A 195 -6.13 -10.15 -24.77
C GLU A 195 -5.37 -11.48 -24.76
N VAL A 196 -4.09 -11.43 -25.14
CA VAL A 196 -3.15 -12.54 -25.07
C VAL A 196 -2.03 -12.13 -24.13
N HIS A 197 -1.64 -13.03 -23.23
CA HIS A 197 -0.56 -12.78 -22.28
C HIS A 197 0.58 -13.79 -22.48
N ASP A 198 1.79 -13.35 -22.18
CA ASP A 198 2.95 -14.21 -22.05
C ASP A 198 2.85 -14.98 -20.72
N VAL A 199 2.98 -16.31 -20.77
CA VAL A 199 2.94 -17.17 -19.58
C VAL A 199 4.08 -16.84 -18.61
N MET A 200 5.24 -16.42 -19.12
CA MET A 200 6.39 -16.03 -18.31
C MET A 200 6.31 -14.57 -17.84
N ASP A 201 5.44 -13.76 -18.44
CA ASP A 201 5.30 -12.35 -18.10
C ASP A 201 3.84 -11.85 -18.12
N PRO A 202 2.93 -12.51 -17.38
CA PRO A 202 1.50 -12.31 -17.59
C PRO A 202 1.06 -10.89 -17.23
N GLU A 203 1.47 -10.36 -16.08
CA GLU A 203 1.13 -8.98 -15.71
C GLU A 203 1.69 -7.93 -16.67
N TYR A 204 2.97 -8.04 -17.07
CA TYR A 204 3.58 -7.06 -17.97
C TYR A 204 2.95 -7.09 -19.37
N SER A 205 2.74 -8.29 -19.93
CA SER A 205 2.14 -8.43 -21.26
C SER A 205 0.69 -7.94 -21.29
N ILE A 206 -0.10 -8.20 -20.25
CA ILE A 206 -1.46 -7.65 -20.09
C ILE A 206 -1.40 -6.12 -19.99
N LEU A 207 -0.53 -5.59 -19.12
CA LEU A 207 -0.35 -4.15 -18.94
C LEU A 207 -0.03 -3.47 -20.27
N LYS A 208 0.99 -3.98 -20.99
CA LYS A 208 1.42 -3.46 -22.27
C LYS A 208 0.29 -3.50 -23.31
N HIS A 209 -0.41 -4.64 -23.41
CA HIS A 209 -1.51 -4.80 -24.35
C HIS A 209 -2.63 -3.77 -24.11
N ARG A 210 -3.06 -3.61 -22.85
CA ARG A 210 -4.08 -2.62 -22.48
C ARG A 210 -3.62 -1.19 -22.73
N MET A 211 -2.35 -0.88 -22.44
CA MET A 211 -1.80 0.43 -22.74
C MET A 211 -1.78 0.71 -24.25
N GLU A 212 -1.35 -0.24 -25.08
CA GLU A 212 -1.34 -0.09 -26.53
C GLU A 212 -2.74 0.11 -27.11
N GLN A 213 -3.73 -0.63 -26.60
CA GLN A 213 -5.14 -0.45 -26.97
C GLN A 213 -5.66 0.94 -26.58
N HIS A 214 -5.44 1.37 -25.33
CA HIS A 214 -5.92 2.67 -24.85
C HIS A 214 -5.25 3.83 -25.58
N ILE A 215 -3.92 3.81 -25.73
CA ILE A 215 -3.16 4.82 -26.50
C ILE A 215 -3.64 4.87 -27.95
N GLY A 216 -3.83 3.70 -28.58
CA GLY A 216 -4.34 3.58 -29.94
C GLY A 216 -5.74 4.19 -30.09
N ALA A 217 -6.63 3.95 -29.12
CA ALA A 217 -7.97 4.52 -29.10
C ALA A 217 -7.97 6.05 -28.90
N CYS A 218 -7.05 6.58 -28.10
CA CYS A 218 -6.88 8.03 -27.91
C CYS A 218 -6.22 8.74 -29.11
N GLY A 219 -5.67 8.01 -30.08
CA GLY A 219 -5.01 8.58 -31.25
C GLY A 219 -3.71 9.35 -30.94
N ILE A 220 -3.09 9.07 -29.80
CA ILE A 220 -1.89 9.79 -29.33
C ILE A 220 -0.65 9.24 -30.05
N PRO A 221 0.20 10.10 -30.66
CA PRO A 221 1.41 9.65 -31.33
C PRO A 221 2.42 9.10 -30.31
N HIS A 222 2.67 7.79 -30.38
CA HIS A 222 3.48 7.06 -29.41
C HIS A 222 4.93 7.56 -29.30
N ASN A 223 5.50 8.06 -30.40
CA ASN A 223 6.87 8.56 -30.45
C ASN A 223 7.09 9.87 -29.65
N LYS A 224 6.02 10.59 -29.30
CA LYS A 224 6.06 11.81 -28.48
C LYS A 224 5.60 11.60 -27.04
N LEU A 225 5.20 10.38 -26.67
CA LEU A 225 4.77 10.08 -25.30
C LEU A 225 5.90 10.38 -24.31
N ARG A 226 5.52 11.02 -23.22
CA ARG A 226 6.33 11.22 -22.03
C ARG A 226 5.79 10.35 -20.90
N LEU A 227 6.59 10.14 -19.86
CA LEU A 227 6.21 9.28 -18.75
C LEU A 227 5.00 9.81 -17.98
N ASP A 228 4.89 11.13 -17.80
CA ASP A 228 3.74 11.78 -17.16
C ASP A 228 2.44 11.52 -17.93
N THR A 229 2.45 11.74 -19.26
CA THR A 229 1.30 11.45 -20.13
C THR A 229 0.95 9.95 -20.16
N LEU A 230 1.96 9.08 -20.24
CA LEU A 230 1.71 7.63 -20.21
C LEU A 230 1.07 7.20 -18.89
N THR A 231 1.49 7.78 -17.76
CA THR A 231 0.95 7.47 -16.44
C THR A 231 -0.50 7.96 -16.30
N LEU A 232 -0.84 9.12 -16.89
CA LEU A 232 -2.23 9.59 -16.99
C LEU A 232 -3.11 8.62 -17.80
N LEU A 233 -2.62 8.17 -18.94
CA LEU A 233 -3.32 7.17 -19.76
C LEU A 233 -3.46 5.82 -19.04
N ALA A 234 -2.46 5.44 -18.24
CA ALA A 234 -2.54 4.24 -17.42
C ALA A 234 -3.60 4.38 -16.34
N GLU A 235 -3.72 5.54 -15.68
CA GLU A 235 -4.78 5.79 -14.70
C GLU A 235 -6.16 5.61 -15.31
N GLU A 236 -6.39 6.20 -16.49
CA GLU A 236 -7.67 6.07 -17.20
C GLU A 236 -8.00 4.62 -17.56
N ALA A 237 -7.03 3.88 -18.12
CA ALA A 237 -7.22 2.48 -18.49
C ALA A 237 -7.49 1.59 -17.26
N ILE A 238 -6.73 1.79 -16.18
CA ILE A 238 -6.89 1.02 -14.94
C ILE A 238 -8.24 1.35 -14.28
N THR A 239 -8.69 2.60 -14.32
CA THR A 239 -10.00 3.01 -13.80
C THR A 239 -11.13 2.34 -14.59
N GLN A 240 -11.05 2.27 -15.93
CA GLN A 240 -12.03 1.55 -16.75
C GLN A 240 -12.07 0.04 -16.42
N ASP A 241 -10.90 -0.58 -16.21
CA ASP A 241 -10.81 -1.98 -15.78
C ASP A 241 -11.45 -2.19 -14.41
N LEU A 242 -11.18 -1.29 -13.46
CA LEU A 242 -11.76 -1.33 -12.12
C LEU A 242 -13.28 -1.23 -12.16
N GLU A 243 -13.83 -0.25 -12.87
CA GLU A 243 -15.29 -0.07 -13.00
C GLU A 243 -15.94 -1.27 -13.67
N THR A 244 -15.27 -1.89 -14.66
CA THR A 244 -15.72 -3.13 -15.29
C THR A 244 -15.80 -4.25 -14.26
N LEU A 245 -14.78 -4.45 -13.42
CA LEU A 245 -14.79 -5.47 -12.37
C LEU A 245 -15.88 -5.20 -11.32
N ILE A 246 -16.03 -3.95 -10.87
CA ILE A 246 -17.06 -3.55 -9.91
C ILE A 246 -18.46 -3.88 -10.46
N SER A 247 -18.72 -3.56 -11.73
CA SER A 247 -20.03 -3.85 -12.36
C SER A 247 -20.41 -5.33 -12.40
N LYS A 248 -19.42 -6.23 -12.28
CA LYS A 248 -19.62 -7.68 -12.27
C LYS A 248 -19.60 -8.28 -10.86
N ALA A 249 -18.94 -7.62 -9.91
CA ALA A 249 -18.72 -8.13 -8.56
C ALA A 249 -19.67 -7.52 -7.51
N VAL A 250 -20.17 -6.31 -7.72
CA VAL A 250 -20.97 -5.57 -6.74
C VAL A 250 -22.44 -5.53 -7.15
N ASP A 251 -23.31 -5.95 -6.24
CA ASP A 251 -24.76 -5.82 -6.35
C ASP A 251 -25.23 -4.53 -5.63
N THR A 252 -25.53 -3.49 -6.40
CA THR A 252 -25.96 -2.18 -5.86
C THR A 252 -27.32 -2.21 -5.18
N SER A 253 -28.07 -3.30 -5.26
CA SER A 253 -29.28 -3.47 -4.44
C SER A 253 -28.95 -3.87 -2.99
N LYS A 254 -27.73 -4.36 -2.73
CA LYS A 254 -27.29 -4.87 -1.42
C LYS A 254 -26.13 -4.11 -0.79
N ALA A 255 -25.32 -3.46 -1.63
CA ALA A 255 -24.11 -2.79 -1.19
C ALA A 255 -24.05 -1.34 -1.69
N ASP A 256 -23.37 -0.51 -0.91
CA ASP A 256 -22.92 0.82 -1.29
C ASP A 256 -21.41 0.79 -1.49
N TYR A 257 -20.90 1.60 -2.40
CA TYR A 257 -19.46 1.64 -2.62
C TYR A 257 -18.94 3.01 -3.01
N ALA A 258 -17.66 3.24 -2.76
CA ALA A 258 -16.93 4.40 -3.24
C ALA A 258 -15.76 3.98 -4.14
N VAL A 259 -15.45 4.82 -5.12
CA VAL A 259 -14.30 4.65 -6.02
C VAL A 259 -13.44 5.90 -5.93
N ILE A 260 -12.16 5.69 -5.64
CA ILE A 260 -11.15 6.73 -5.47
C ILE A 260 -9.93 6.33 -6.30
N THR A 261 -9.75 7.00 -7.43
CA THR A 261 -8.62 6.77 -8.34
C THR A 261 -7.81 8.03 -8.55
N GLY A 262 -6.57 7.83 -8.98
CA GLY A 262 -5.66 8.92 -9.27
C GLY A 262 -4.25 8.42 -9.58
N ILE A 263 -3.27 9.31 -9.53
CA ILE A 263 -1.86 8.97 -9.67
C ILE A 263 -1.17 9.18 -8.33
N GLN A 264 -0.47 8.15 -7.85
CA GLN A 264 0.45 8.28 -6.74
C GLN A 264 1.78 8.85 -7.21
N ILE A 265 2.23 9.95 -6.59
CA ILE A 265 3.42 10.68 -7.02
C ILE A 265 4.43 10.71 -5.87
N HIS A 266 5.59 10.12 -6.11
CA HIS A 266 6.71 10.12 -5.19
C HIS A 266 7.61 11.31 -5.51
N ASN A 267 7.68 12.28 -4.61
CA ASN A 267 8.61 13.39 -4.71
C ASN A 267 9.67 13.25 -3.63
N TRP A 268 10.68 12.45 -3.91
CA TRP A 268 11.75 12.07 -2.97
C TRP A 268 13.03 12.86 -3.23
N SER A 269 13.93 12.87 -2.24
CA SER A 269 15.25 13.47 -2.33
C SER A 269 16.09 12.83 -3.45
N MET A 270 17.10 13.55 -3.93
CA MET A 270 18.05 13.02 -4.93
C MET A 270 18.91 11.90 -4.34
N ASN A 271 19.27 12.00 -3.06
CA ASN A 271 19.90 10.92 -2.32
C ASN A 271 19.04 10.60 -1.10
N PHE A 272 18.67 9.33 -0.97
CA PHE A 272 17.81 8.86 0.10
C PHE A 272 18.36 9.17 1.52
N GLU A 273 19.68 9.24 1.66
CA GLU A 273 20.37 9.51 2.94
C GLU A 273 20.51 11.02 3.25
N ASP A 274 20.07 11.92 2.36
CA ASP A 274 20.11 13.36 2.61
C ASP A 274 19.03 13.77 3.64
N GLU A 275 19.24 14.91 4.32
CA GLU A 275 18.27 15.49 5.26
C GLU A 275 16.99 16.01 4.58
N GLU A 276 16.93 16.02 3.25
CA GLU A 276 15.76 16.46 2.49
C GLU A 276 14.60 15.46 2.64
N PRO A 277 13.36 15.91 2.91
CA PRO A 277 12.25 15.01 3.12
C PRO A 277 11.80 14.31 1.83
N ASN A 278 11.34 13.08 2.00
CA ASN A 278 10.59 12.32 1.01
C ASN A 278 9.10 12.65 1.13
N LEU A 279 8.53 13.25 0.09
CA LEU A 279 7.15 13.73 0.08
C LEU A 279 6.30 12.88 -0.86
N GLU A 280 5.04 12.70 -0.49
CA GLU A 280 4.07 11.88 -1.22
C GLU A 280 2.89 12.75 -1.63
N PHE A 281 2.51 12.67 -2.91
CA PHE A 281 1.41 13.43 -3.49
C PHE A 281 0.44 12.50 -4.21
N ILE A 282 -0.80 12.96 -4.34
CA ILE A 282 -1.86 12.33 -5.11
C ILE A 282 -2.41 13.34 -6.10
N GLN A 283 -2.47 12.96 -7.38
CA GLN A 283 -3.30 13.63 -8.38
C GLN A 283 -4.63 12.88 -8.45
N PRO A 284 -5.72 13.38 -7.83
CA PRO A 284 -7.02 12.74 -7.90
C PRO A 284 -7.58 12.78 -9.33
N ARG A 285 -8.36 11.74 -9.68
CA ARG A 285 -8.98 11.60 -11.01
C ARG A 285 -10.46 11.28 -10.91
N SER A 286 -10.83 10.05 -10.57
CA SER A 286 -12.23 9.67 -10.34
C SER A 286 -12.48 9.50 -8.85
N VAL A 287 -13.33 10.35 -8.28
CA VAL A 287 -13.78 10.23 -6.88
C VAL A 287 -15.29 10.31 -6.84
N TYR A 288 -15.93 9.20 -6.47
CA TYR A 288 -17.39 9.13 -6.42
C TYR A 288 -17.88 8.05 -5.44
N VAL A 289 -19.13 8.18 -5.03
CA VAL A 289 -19.86 7.20 -4.23
C VAL A 289 -21.10 6.73 -4.97
N VAL A 290 -21.46 5.47 -4.80
CA VAL A 290 -22.74 4.89 -5.21
C VAL A 290 -23.46 4.45 -3.94
N ASN A 291 -24.41 5.26 -3.52
CA ASN A 291 -25.20 5.06 -2.30
C ASN A 291 -26.66 4.78 -2.67
N ASN A 292 -27.22 3.67 -2.21
CA ASN A 292 -28.55 3.21 -2.60
C ASN A 292 -28.74 3.14 -4.12
N GLY A 293 -27.70 2.71 -4.84
CA GLY A 293 -27.69 2.65 -6.31
C GLY A 293 -27.57 3.98 -7.03
N VAL A 294 -27.42 5.11 -6.33
CA VAL A 294 -27.28 6.45 -6.91
C VAL A 294 -25.81 6.87 -6.90
N LYS A 295 -25.24 7.11 -8.09
CA LYS A 295 -23.87 7.62 -8.25
C LYS A 295 -23.82 9.13 -8.02
N THR A 296 -22.94 9.56 -7.12
CA THR A 296 -22.64 10.97 -6.82
C THR A 296 -21.13 11.19 -6.92
N VAL A 297 -20.72 12.13 -7.78
CA VAL A 297 -19.31 12.53 -7.91
C VAL A 297 -18.96 13.48 -6.76
N LEU A 298 -17.80 13.27 -6.14
CA LEU A 298 -17.35 14.03 -4.98
C LEU A 298 -16.26 15.02 -5.41
N ASP A 299 -16.42 16.29 -5.04
CA ASP A 299 -15.42 17.32 -5.29
C ASP A 299 -14.49 17.46 -4.08
N ILE A 300 -13.46 16.60 -4.06
CA ILE A 300 -12.42 16.61 -3.02
C ILE A 300 -11.68 17.95 -2.95
N GLY A 301 -11.62 18.70 -4.06
CA GLY A 301 -10.99 20.02 -4.11
C GLY A 301 -11.76 21.08 -3.32
N ALA A 302 -13.08 21.01 -3.30
CA ALA A 302 -13.97 21.93 -2.59
C ALA A 302 -13.98 21.73 -1.07
N VAL A 303 -13.59 20.55 -0.60
CA VAL A 303 -13.43 20.27 0.83
C VAL A 303 -12.37 21.22 1.39
N SER A 304 -12.73 22.02 2.39
CA SER A 304 -11.78 22.95 3.00
C SER A 304 -10.58 22.17 3.53
N ALA A 305 -9.37 22.59 3.14
CA ALA A 305 -8.13 22.01 3.64
C ALA A 305 -8.18 22.00 5.17
N LEU A 306 -7.66 20.93 5.78
CA LEU A 306 -7.52 20.86 7.24
C LEU A 306 -6.79 22.12 7.71
N THR A 307 -7.37 22.81 8.69
CA THR A 307 -6.70 23.98 9.25
C THR A 307 -5.33 23.59 9.83
N PRO A 308 -4.33 24.48 9.86
CA PRO A 308 -3.03 24.20 10.47
C PRO A 308 -3.15 23.62 11.89
N ARG A 309 -4.19 24.01 12.63
CA ARG A 309 -4.56 23.44 13.94
C ARG A 309 -4.97 21.98 13.86
N MET A 310 -5.84 21.61 12.92
CA MET A 310 -6.25 20.21 12.71
C MET A 310 -5.07 19.36 12.23
N PHE A 311 -4.22 19.93 11.38
CA PHE A 311 -2.99 19.28 10.94
C PHE A 311 -2.02 19.02 12.11
N GLN A 312 -1.85 19.99 13.02
CA GLN A 312 -1.04 19.83 14.23
C GLN A 312 -1.63 18.81 15.22
N MET A 313 -2.96 18.71 15.31
CA MET A 313 -3.64 17.70 16.13
C MET A 313 -3.49 16.29 15.56
N LEU A 314 -3.42 16.14 14.24
CA LEU A 314 -3.18 14.87 13.55
C LEU A 314 -1.69 14.50 13.49
N SER A 315 -0.80 15.50 13.56
CA SER A 315 0.67 15.35 13.47
C SER A 315 1.36 15.29 14.82
N ALA A 316 0.65 15.48 15.94
CA ALA A 316 1.22 15.37 17.27
C ALA A 316 1.58 13.90 17.56
N PRO A 317 2.81 13.59 18.02
CA PRO A 317 3.12 12.26 18.51
C PRO A 317 2.22 11.95 19.70
N SER A 318 1.78 10.69 19.83
CA SER A 318 0.90 10.16 20.89
C SER A 318 1.41 10.35 22.34
N SER A 319 2.50 11.11 22.54
CA SER A 319 3.14 11.44 23.82
C SER A 319 2.99 12.90 24.26
N ALA A 320 2.32 13.78 23.50
CA ALA A 320 2.04 15.14 23.97
C ALA A 320 0.79 15.17 24.89
N PRO A 321 0.86 15.75 26.10
CA PRO A 321 -0.30 15.84 26.98
C PRO A 321 -1.33 16.79 26.35
N ALA A 322 -2.58 16.32 26.26
CA ALA A 322 -3.71 17.09 25.76
C ALA A 322 -3.83 18.44 26.50
N PRO A 323 -4.22 19.54 25.81
CA PRO A 323 -4.55 20.79 26.51
C PRO A 323 -5.72 20.54 27.46
N ALA A 324 -5.57 21.04 28.69
CA ALA A 324 -6.46 20.78 29.80
C ALA A 324 -7.92 21.14 29.49
N HIS A 325 -8.77 20.13 29.33
CA HIS A 325 -10.19 20.27 29.63
C HIS A 325 -10.34 20.41 31.15
N ALA A 326 -11.03 21.46 31.58
CA ALA A 326 -11.36 21.71 32.97
C ALA A 326 -11.99 20.47 33.61
N ALA A 327 -11.30 19.94 34.62
CA ALA A 327 -11.73 18.78 35.37
C ALA A 327 -12.97 19.08 36.21
N TYR A 328 -13.94 18.16 36.22
CA TYR A 328 -14.65 17.82 37.45
C TYR A 328 -14.02 16.54 38.01
N THR A 329 -13.65 16.65 39.28
CA THR A 329 -12.74 15.80 40.03
C THR A 329 -13.36 14.49 40.52
N SER A 330 -12.57 13.40 40.63
CA SER A 330 -12.14 12.89 41.94
C SER A 330 -11.17 11.68 41.86
N LYS A 331 -9.95 11.95 42.36
CA LYS A 331 -9.03 11.12 43.18
C LYS A 331 -8.78 9.64 42.82
N GLY A 332 -7.50 9.32 42.52
CA GLY A 332 -6.91 8.02 42.85
C GLY A 332 -5.61 7.60 42.14
N ALA A 333 -4.46 8.10 42.60
CA ALA A 333 -3.10 7.51 42.56
C ALA A 333 -2.47 7.02 41.22
N LEU A 334 -1.41 7.73 40.81
CA LEU A 334 -0.39 7.34 39.81
C LEU A 334 0.56 6.25 40.34
N LYS A 335 0.93 5.29 39.48
CA LYS A 335 2.21 4.55 39.52
C LYS A 335 2.73 4.27 38.09
N ALA A 336 4.04 4.13 38.00
CA ALA A 336 4.91 4.39 36.85
C ALA A 336 5.10 3.24 35.84
N GLY A 337 5.33 3.63 34.57
CA GLY A 337 6.26 3.09 33.55
C GLY A 337 6.43 1.58 33.34
N ALA A 338 5.92 1.07 32.22
CA ALA A 338 6.46 -0.06 31.45
C ALA A 338 5.93 0.02 30.00
N GLY A 339 6.74 -0.40 29.03
CA GLY A 339 6.58 -0.14 27.60
C GLY A 339 5.41 -0.82 26.89
N ASP A 340 5.08 -0.21 25.75
CA ASP A 340 4.35 -0.65 24.56
C ASP A 340 3.79 -2.09 24.55
N GLN A 341 2.68 -2.30 25.26
CA GLN A 341 1.71 -3.36 25.02
C GLN A 341 0.35 -2.83 25.48
N ASP A 342 -0.55 -2.48 24.55
CA ASP A 342 -2.01 -2.56 24.69
C ASP A 342 -2.69 -1.76 23.55
N ASP A 343 -3.00 -2.43 22.44
CA ASP A 343 -4.18 -2.03 21.64
C ASP A 343 -5.42 -2.35 22.49
N PRO A 344 -6.34 -1.41 22.78
CA PRO A 344 -7.57 -1.66 23.53
C PRO A 344 -8.42 -2.81 22.94
N LYS A 345 -8.28 -3.11 21.64
CA LYS A 345 -8.95 -4.25 20.98
C LYS A 345 -8.35 -5.60 21.42
N SER A 346 -7.07 -5.67 21.82
CA SER A 346 -6.38 -6.90 22.20
C SER A 346 -6.82 -7.46 23.55
N LYS A 347 -6.91 -6.62 24.60
CA LYS A 347 -7.41 -7.04 25.92
C LYS A 347 -8.87 -7.46 25.87
N GLN A 348 -9.70 -6.78 25.09
CA GLN A 348 -11.11 -7.17 24.92
C GLN A 348 -11.23 -8.48 24.11
N ALA A 349 -10.37 -8.72 23.11
CA ALA A 349 -10.29 -9.98 22.38
C ALA A 349 -9.79 -11.14 23.28
N ILE A 350 -8.83 -10.88 24.17
CA ILE A 350 -8.36 -11.83 25.18
C ILE A 350 -9.49 -12.13 26.17
N ILE A 351 -10.17 -11.13 26.72
CA ILE A 351 -11.33 -11.30 27.62
C ILE A 351 -12.48 -12.05 26.92
N ASN A 352 -12.71 -11.78 25.64
CA ASN A 352 -13.71 -12.52 24.85
C ASN A 352 -13.24 -13.97 24.56
N GLY A 353 -11.95 -14.20 24.37
CA GLY A 353 -11.32 -15.53 24.34
C GLY A 353 -11.42 -16.28 25.67
N MET A 354 -11.29 -15.60 26.80
CA MET A 354 -11.52 -16.14 28.15
C MET A 354 -13.00 -16.43 28.42
N LYS A 355 -13.93 -15.74 27.75
CA LYS A 355 -15.37 -16.11 27.77
C LYS A 355 -15.66 -17.37 26.93
N VAL A 356 -14.93 -17.58 25.84
CA VAL A 356 -14.96 -18.80 25.01
C VAL A 356 -14.46 -20.03 25.82
N GLU A 357 -13.53 -19.81 26.75
CA GLU A 357 -12.97 -20.78 27.70
C GLU A 357 -14.05 -21.63 28.43
N LYS A 358 -15.19 -21.03 28.80
CA LYS A 358 -16.31 -21.76 29.43
C LYS A 358 -17.00 -22.78 28.51
N LYS A 359 -17.02 -22.55 27.20
CA LYS A 359 -17.67 -23.44 26.21
C LYS A 359 -16.79 -24.66 25.87
N TYR A 360 -15.47 -24.54 26.03
CA TYR A 360 -14.49 -25.56 25.64
C TYR A 360 -13.72 -26.16 26.83
N ALA A 361 -14.09 -25.81 28.07
CA ALA A 361 -13.51 -26.32 29.31
C ALA A 361 -13.40 -27.87 29.37
N LYS A 362 -14.30 -28.59 28.68
CA LYS A 362 -14.27 -30.07 28.58
C LYS A 362 -13.04 -30.64 27.85
N TYR A 363 -12.25 -29.81 27.17
CA TYR A 363 -11.02 -30.21 26.48
C TYR A 363 -9.74 -29.78 27.21
N ILE A 364 -9.85 -29.04 28.31
CA ILE A 364 -8.71 -28.57 29.12
C ILE A 364 -8.37 -29.67 30.13
N ARG A 365 -7.20 -30.31 29.96
CA ARG A 365 -6.60 -31.10 31.05
C ARG A 365 -5.83 -30.15 31.96
N PRO A 366 -5.96 -30.25 33.29
CA PRO A 366 -5.24 -29.37 34.19
C PRO A 366 -3.74 -29.72 34.16
N SER A 367 -2.91 -28.81 33.65
CA SER A 367 -1.47 -28.79 33.87
C SER A 367 -1.10 -27.55 34.68
N HIS A 368 0.02 -27.60 35.39
CA HIS A 368 0.50 -26.62 36.38
C HIS A 368 0.92 -25.23 35.81
N GLY A 369 0.32 -24.78 34.70
CA GLY A 369 0.59 -23.48 34.08
C GLY A 369 -0.52 -22.46 34.30
N SER A 370 -0.28 -21.21 33.91
CA SER A 370 -1.33 -20.18 33.84
C SER A 370 -2.42 -20.59 32.82
N ALA A 371 -3.61 -19.99 32.91
CA ALA A 371 -4.69 -20.24 31.96
C ALA A 371 -4.27 -19.94 30.52
N GLU A 372 -3.45 -18.90 30.32
CA GLU A 372 -2.89 -18.51 29.03
C GLU A 372 -1.92 -19.56 28.47
N GLU A 373 -0.99 -20.07 29.28
CA GLU A 373 -0.07 -21.14 28.88
C GLU A 373 -0.82 -22.41 28.48
N SER A 374 -1.86 -22.75 29.26
CA SER A 374 -2.73 -23.90 28.98
C SER A 374 -3.49 -23.74 27.66
N TYR A 375 -3.98 -22.53 27.37
CA TYR A 375 -4.66 -22.21 26.12
C TYR A 375 -3.71 -22.26 24.91
N LEU A 376 -2.51 -21.68 25.02
CA LEU A 376 -1.51 -21.74 23.96
C LEU A 376 -1.06 -23.17 23.67
N ALA A 377 -0.82 -23.98 24.71
CA ALA A 377 -0.52 -25.40 24.57
C ALA A 377 -1.67 -26.16 23.87
N LEU A 378 -2.94 -25.85 24.21
CA LEU A 378 -4.09 -26.43 23.51
C LEU A 378 -4.11 -26.05 22.02
N ARG A 379 -3.87 -24.77 21.69
CA ARG A 379 -3.81 -24.30 20.30
C ARG A 379 -2.69 -24.98 19.52
N GLN A 380 -1.52 -25.15 20.11
CA GLN A 380 -0.40 -25.87 19.50
C GLN A 380 -0.72 -27.35 19.29
N ASN A 381 -1.37 -28.00 20.25
CA ASN A 381 -1.81 -29.40 20.10
C ASN A 381 -2.85 -29.57 18.99
N ILE A 382 -3.79 -28.64 18.84
CA ILE A 382 -4.78 -28.65 17.75
C ILE A 382 -4.07 -28.49 16.40
N LEU A 383 -3.13 -27.54 16.30
CA LEU A 383 -2.36 -27.31 15.09
C LEU A 383 -1.54 -28.55 14.71
N GLY A 384 -0.88 -29.17 15.69
CA GLY A 384 -0.04 -30.36 15.52
C GLY A 384 -0.77 -31.60 15.01
N ARG A 385 -2.12 -31.66 15.10
CA ARG A 385 -2.92 -32.74 14.48
C ARG A 385 -2.88 -32.69 12.95
N TYR A 386 -2.74 -31.49 12.38
CA TYR A 386 -2.73 -31.28 10.94
C TYR A 386 -1.33 -30.94 10.42
N PHE A 387 -0.54 -30.21 11.21
CA PHE A 387 0.78 -29.72 10.86
C PHE A 387 1.76 -29.95 12.04
N PRO A 388 2.27 -31.18 12.23
CA PRO A 388 3.09 -31.55 13.38
C PRO A 388 4.41 -30.76 13.47
N ASP A 389 4.96 -30.36 12.32
CA ASP A 389 6.21 -29.59 12.23
C ASP A 389 5.97 -28.07 12.13
N ALA A 390 4.75 -27.60 12.40
CA ALA A 390 4.44 -26.18 12.35
C ALA A 390 5.18 -25.41 13.44
N VAL A 391 5.88 -24.35 13.03
CA VAL A 391 6.55 -23.40 13.91
C VAL A 391 5.78 -22.09 13.97
N GLY A 392 5.89 -21.38 15.10
CA GLY A 392 5.31 -20.04 15.23
C GLY A 392 5.99 -19.06 14.29
N ALA A 393 5.25 -18.09 13.75
CA ALA A 393 5.79 -17.13 12.78
C ALA A 393 6.96 -16.30 13.34
N ASP A 394 6.90 -15.92 14.63
CA ASP A 394 8.00 -15.22 15.31
C ASP A 394 9.27 -16.07 15.39
N ASP A 395 9.12 -17.34 15.81
CA ASP A 395 10.24 -18.27 15.92
C ASP A 395 10.83 -18.61 14.54
N PHE A 396 9.98 -18.79 13.53
CA PHE A 396 10.41 -18.97 12.14
C PHE A 396 11.26 -17.79 11.66
N VAL A 397 10.74 -16.57 11.80
CA VAL A 397 11.39 -15.37 11.29
C VAL A 397 12.71 -15.09 12.02
N ALA A 398 12.75 -15.24 13.35
CA ALA A 398 13.96 -15.07 14.14
C ALA A 398 15.06 -16.09 13.76
N ARG A 399 14.69 -17.36 13.55
CA ARG A 399 15.64 -18.40 13.11
C ARG A 399 16.20 -18.12 11.72
N ILE A 400 15.35 -17.66 10.80
CA ILE A 400 15.77 -17.29 9.45
C ILE A 400 16.75 -16.11 9.48
N GLU A 401 16.47 -15.08 10.28
CA GLU A 401 17.41 -13.97 10.49
C GLU A 401 18.76 -14.45 11.01
N MET A 402 18.76 -15.25 12.09
CA MET A 402 19.97 -15.78 12.71
C MET A 402 20.80 -16.65 11.77
N GLU A 403 20.15 -17.43 10.91
CA GLU A 403 20.86 -18.29 9.96
C GLU A 403 21.40 -17.47 8.79
N LEU A 404 20.59 -16.60 8.20
CA LEU A 404 20.99 -15.82 7.04
C LEU A 404 22.07 -14.77 7.36
N CYS A 405 22.09 -14.24 8.60
CA CYS A 405 23.12 -13.29 9.02
C CYS A 405 24.52 -13.94 9.06
N GLN A 406 24.62 -15.24 9.35
CA GLN A 406 25.88 -16.01 9.28
C GLN A 406 26.40 -16.11 7.84
N HIS A 407 25.50 -16.04 6.85
CA HIS A 407 25.83 -15.97 5.42
C HIS A 407 25.94 -14.53 4.90
N GLY A 408 25.92 -13.55 5.81
CA GLY A 408 26.12 -12.14 5.52
C GLY A 408 24.88 -11.40 5.02
N PHE A 409 23.69 -12.00 5.05
CA PHE A 409 22.45 -11.28 4.73
C PHE A 409 22.05 -10.41 5.93
N THR A 410 21.81 -9.13 5.70
CA THR A 410 21.41 -8.16 6.74
C THR A 410 20.29 -7.27 6.21
N SER A 411 19.58 -6.61 7.13
CA SER A 411 18.55 -5.59 6.81
C SER A 411 19.06 -4.51 5.84
N GLU A 412 20.33 -4.12 5.96
CA GLU A 412 20.94 -3.05 5.17
C GLU A 412 21.31 -3.48 3.74
N ASN A 413 21.50 -4.78 3.50
CA ASN A 413 22.12 -5.26 2.26
C ASN A 413 21.26 -6.24 1.46
N THR A 414 20.07 -6.57 1.97
CA THR A 414 19.20 -7.62 1.43
C THR A 414 17.82 -7.06 1.16
N ILE A 415 17.23 -7.45 0.02
CA ILE A 415 15.81 -7.22 -0.24
C ILE A 415 15.03 -8.52 -0.07
N ALA A 416 13.87 -8.43 0.59
CA ALA A 416 12.92 -9.51 0.66
C ALA A 416 11.87 -9.41 -0.46
N VAL A 417 11.64 -10.52 -1.17
CA VAL A 417 10.58 -10.67 -2.16
C VAL A 417 9.52 -11.62 -1.60
N LEU A 418 8.31 -11.12 -1.40
CA LEU A 418 7.24 -11.86 -0.70
C LEU A 418 6.09 -12.24 -1.64
N ASN A 419 5.83 -13.54 -1.72
CA ASN A 419 4.67 -14.13 -2.35
C ASN A 419 3.74 -14.74 -1.29
N LEU A 420 2.62 -14.09 -1.03
CA LEU A 420 1.58 -14.54 -0.10
C LEU A 420 0.23 -14.45 -0.80
N CYS A 421 -0.82 -15.03 -0.18
CA CYS A 421 -2.18 -14.74 -0.59
C CYS A 421 -2.53 -13.27 -0.31
N ARG A 422 -3.37 -12.67 -1.15
CA ARG A 422 -3.86 -11.27 -1.06
C ARG A 422 -4.73 -10.98 0.18
N ASP A 423 -5.21 -12.03 0.85
CA ASP A 423 -6.00 -11.93 2.08
C ASP A 423 -5.25 -11.19 3.18
N GLU A 424 -5.95 -10.35 3.94
CA GLU A 424 -5.37 -9.51 4.98
C GLU A 424 -4.75 -10.32 6.14
N ILE A 425 -5.18 -11.57 6.38
CA ILE A 425 -4.60 -12.41 7.44
C ILE A 425 -3.12 -12.74 7.17
N CYS A 426 -2.69 -12.72 5.89
CA CYS A 426 -1.30 -12.91 5.49
C CYS A 426 -0.39 -11.74 5.89
N ASN A 427 -0.95 -10.55 6.15
CA ASN A 427 -0.16 -9.38 6.55
C ASN A 427 0.60 -9.63 7.87
N SER A 428 0.11 -10.55 8.71
CA SER A 428 0.77 -10.93 9.97
C SER A 428 2.22 -11.40 9.77
N LEU A 429 2.47 -12.29 8.79
CA LEU A 429 3.82 -12.76 8.46
C LEU A 429 4.65 -11.65 7.80
N LYS A 430 4.03 -10.86 6.90
CA LYS A 430 4.69 -9.70 6.27
C LYS A 430 5.22 -8.73 7.32
N HIS A 431 4.42 -8.37 8.32
CA HIS A 431 4.82 -7.44 9.38
C HIS A 431 5.96 -7.97 10.26
N LYS A 432 6.14 -9.29 10.34
CA LYS A 432 7.28 -9.90 11.06
C LYS A 432 8.55 -9.93 10.22
N ILE A 433 8.44 -10.10 8.91
CA ILE A 433 9.58 -10.11 7.98
C ILE A 433 10.15 -8.69 7.77
N GLN A 434 9.28 -7.67 7.71
CA GLN A 434 9.65 -6.30 7.36
C GLN A 434 10.70 -5.65 8.31
N PRO A 435 10.63 -5.81 9.64
CA PRO A 435 11.67 -5.30 10.54
C PRO A 435 13.07 -5.84 10.28
N ILE A 436 13.19 -7.04 9.67
CA ILE A 436 14.47 -7.73 9.48
C ILE A 436 15.06 -7.47 8.10
N PHE A 437 14.22 -7.40 7.06
CA PHE A 437 14.68 -7.26 5.67
C PHE A 437 14.23 -5.96 5.01
N GLY A 438 13.73 -5.00 5.80
CA GLY A 438 13.18 -3.75 5.28
C GLY A 438 11.84 -3.94 4.57
N ALA A 439 11.41 -2.90 3.83
CA ALA A 439 10.15 -2.94 3.08
C ALA A 439 10.23 -4.00 1.95
N PRO A 440 9.39 -5.04 1.98
CA PRO A 440 9.46 -6.11 0.99
C PRO A 440 8.81 -5.72 -0.34
N PHE A 441 9.37 -6.21 -1.44
CA PHE A 441 8.73 -6.20 -2.75
C PHE A 441 7.67 -7.31 -2.82
N ASN A 442 6.40 -6.95 -3.00
CA ASN A 442 5.28 -7.88 -2.86
C ASN A 442 4.81 -8.42 -4.22
N VAL A 443 5.06 -9.70 -4.46
CA VAL A 443 4.59 -10.44 -5.65
C VAL A 443 3.34 -11.29 -5.35
N HIS A 444 2.59 -10.90 -4.30
CA HIS A 444 1.39 -11.60 -3.85
C HIS A 444 0.39 -11.87 -4.97
N GLY A 445 -0.27 -13.02 -4.91
CA GLY A 445 -1.33 -13.40 -5.82
C GLY A 445 -2.51 -14.04 -5.12
N LEU A 446 -3.57 -14.25 -5.88
CA LEU A 446 -4.75 -14.92 -5.35
C LEU A 446 -4.37 -16.38 -4.99
N GLY A 447 -4.58 -16.78 -3.73
CA GLY A 447 -4.12 -18.08 -3.22
C GLY A 447 -2.59 -18.25 -3.16
N GLY A 448 -1.81 -17.18 -3.32
CA GLY A 448 -0.34 -17.24 -3.38
C GLY A 448 0.23 -17.63 -4.75
N VAL A 449 -0.56 -17.51 -5.83
CA VAL A 449 -0.07 -17.76 -7.20
C VAL A 449 0.83 -16.63 -7.68
N LEU A 450 2.00 -16.95 -8.24
CA LEU A 450 2.92 -15.96 -8.81
C LEU A 450 2.43 -15.48 -10.18
N THR A 451 1.94 -14.24 -10.25
CA THR A 451 1.47 -13.61 -11.50
C THR A 451 2.35 -12.46 -11.97
N CYS A 452 3.37 -12.06 -11.21
CA CYS A 452 4.20 -10.89 -11.53
C CYS A 452 5.10 -11.08 -12.76
N GLY A 453 5.37 -12.34 -13.15
CA GLY A 453 6.22 -12.65 -14.30
C GLY A 453 7.70 -12.29 -14.12
N VAL A 454 8.48 -12.51 -15.17
CA VAL A 454 9.91 -12.20 -15.21
C VAL A 454 10.18 -10.69 -15.10
N THR A 455 9.30 -9.83 -15.64
CA THR A 455 9.45 -8.38 -15.49
C THR A 455 9.15 -7.95 -14.06
N GLY A 456 8.13 -8.51 -13.42
CA GLY A 456 7.85 -8.21 -12.02
C GLY A 456 8.93 -8.72 -11.08
N MET A 457 9.49 -9.90 -11.34
CA MET A 457 10.65 -10.40 -10.61
C MET A 457 11.86 -9.47 -10.82
N GLY A 458 12.18 -9.13 -12.07
CA GLY A 458 13.27 -8.22 -12.40
C GLY A 458 13.13 -6.84 -11.76
N ALA A 459 11.91 -6.30 -11.68
CA ALA A 459 11.63 -5.06 -10.96
C ALA A 459 12.01 -5.17 -9.47
N GLY A 460 11.53 -6.20 -8.77
CA GLY A 460 11.89 -6.43 -7.37
C GLY A 460 13.40 -6.62 -7.16
N LEU A 461 14.07 -7.38 -8.03
CA LEU A 461 15.53 -7.56 -7.92
C LEU A 461 16.29 -6.26 -8.14
N SER A 462 15.80 -5.38 -9.02
CA SER A 462 16.42 -4.08 -9.29
C SER A 462 16.38 -3.10 -8.10
N HIS A 463 15.69 -3.46 -7.02
CA HIS A 463 15.60 -2.66 -5.79
C HIS A 463 16.57 -3.16 -4.71
N ALA A 464 17.35 -4.22 -4.96
CA ALA A 464 18.32 -4.70 -3.99
C ALA A 464 19.33 -3.62 -3.58
N PRO A 465 19.58 -3.45 -2.27
CA PRO A 465 20.58 -2.51 -1.77
C PRO A 465 21.97 -2.74 -2.37
N GLN A 466 22.64 -1.65 -2.74
CA GLN A 466 24.00 -1.60 -3.25
C GLN A 466 24.93 -0.91 -2.24
N VAL A 467 25.22 -1.60 -1.13
CA VAL A 467 25.99 -1.05 0.01
C VAL A 467 27.39 -0.55 -0.39
N ARG A 468 28.02 -1.15 -1.42
CA ARG A 468 29.27 -0.66 -1.99
C ARG A 468 29.39 -1.04 -3.48
N PRO A 469 30.13 -0.27 -4.29
CA PRO A 469 30.38 -0.62 -5.69
C PRO A 469 30.95 -2.04 -5.83
N GLY A 470 30.34 -2.85 -6.71
CA GLY A 470 30.77 -4.22 -6.98
C GLY A 470 30.40 -5.25 -5.89
N ALA A 471 29.66 -4.88 -4.85
CA ALA A 471 29.08 -5.87 -3.93
C ALA A 471 28.06 -6.76 -4.66
N ARG A 472 27.96 -8.02 -4.23
CA ARG A 472 26.89 -8.91 -4.67
C ARG A 472 25.57 -8.45 -4.05
N GLU A 473 24.57 -8.30 -4.90
CA GLU A 473 23.17 -8.10 -4.48
C GLU A 473 22.68 -9.34 -3.74
N LYS A 474 21.84 -9.15 -2.72
CA LYS A 474 21.30 -10.22 -1.88
C LYS A 474 19.79 -10.17 -1.84
N TYR A 475 19.20 -11.35 -1.96
CA TYR A 475 17.76 -11.55 -2.14
C TYR A 475 17.29 -12.67 -1.21
N VAL A 476 16.18 -12.45 -0.54
CA VAL A 476 15.48 -13.50 0.21
C VAL A 476 14.06 -13.63 -0.33
N PHE A 477 13.71 -14.84 -0.75
CA PHE A 477 12.39 -15.13 -1.32
C PHE A 477 11.54 -15.87 -0.30
N PHE A 478 10.38 -15.30 0.01
CA PHE A 478 9.38 -15.91 0.87
C PHE A 478 8.17 -16.24 0.02
N SER A 479 7.77 -17.51 -0.06
CA SER A 479 6.60 -17.93 -0.83
C SER A 479 5.77 -18.93 -0.05
N PHE A 480 4.59 -18.49 0.40
CA PHE A 480 3.73 -19.30 1.26
C PHE A 480 2.28 -19.33 0.76
N PRO A 481 1.68 -20.52 0.60
CA PRO A 481 0.23 -20.65 0.70
C PRO A 481 -0.20 -20.41 2.15
N HIS A 482 -1.50 -20.25 2.38
CA HIS A 482 -2.03 -20.07 3.73
C HIS A 482 -3.29 -20.89 3.97
N ILE A 483 -3.53 -21.22 5.23
CA ILE A 483 -4.73 -21.91 5.73
C ILE A 483 -4.96 -21.46 7.17
N ALA A 484 -6.19 -21.57 7.65
CA ALA A 484 -6.51 -21.34 9.06
C ALA A 484 -6.94 -22.65 9.75
N VAL A 485 -6.63 -22.74 11.04
CA VAL A 485 -7.24 -23.69 11.98
C VAL A 485 -7.91 -22.87 13.07
N ASN A 486 -9.23 -22.91 13.14
CA ASN A 486 -9.96 -22.06 14.06
C ASN A 486 -9.84 -22.58 15.52
N ALA A 487 -10.41 -21.85 16.48
CA ALA A 487 -10.33 -22.22 17.91
C ALA A 487 -11.04 -23.55 18.24
N ALA A 488 -11.99 -23.99 17.41
CA ALA A 488 -12.67 -25.29 17.54
C ALA A 488 -11.86 -26.44 16.92
N GLY A 489 -10.76 -26.14 16.22
CA GLY A 489 -9.95 -27.12 15.48
C GLY A 489 -10.46 -27.44 14.08
N GLU A 490 -11.36 -26.62 13.54
CA GLU A 490 -11.89 -26.78 12.18
C GLU A 490 -10.93 -26.14 11.17
N LEU A 491 -10.73 -26.82 10.04
CA LEU A 491 -9.82 -26.39 8.98
C LEU A 491 -10.49 -25.42 8.01
N GLY A 492 -9.74 -24.39 7.62
CA GLY A 492 -10.06 -23.50 6.51
C GLY A 492 -10.98 -22.33 6.86
N GLU A 493 -11.49 -22.26 8.08
CA GLU A 493 -12.28 -21.12 8.56
C GLU A 493 -11.49 -20.22 9.50
N VAL A 494 -11.76 -18.92 9.41
CA VAL A 494 -11.18 -17.89 10.29
C VAL A 494 -12.28 -16.92 10.73
N GLY A 495 -12.19 -16.47 11.99
CA GLY A 495 -13.07 -15.41 12.49
C GLY A 495 -12.55 -14.04 12.10
N ARG A 496 -13.42 -13.17 11.58
CA ARG A 496 -13.15 -11.78 11.23
C ARG A 496 -14.01 -10.84 12.07
N ALA A 497 -13.40 -9.73 12.50
CA ALA A 497 -14.09 -8.70 13.26
C ALA A 497 -15.29 -8.17 12.45
N SER A 498 -16.41 -7.95 13.13
CA SER A 498 -17.64 -7.41 12.52
C SER A 498 -18.21 -8.21 11.35
N ARG A 499 -17.76 -9.45 11.08
CA ARG A 499 -18.33 -10.34 10.03
C ARG A 499 -18.68 -11.73 10.56
N GLY A 500 -17.92 -12.26 11.52
CA GLY A 500 -18.06 -13.65 11.98
C GLY A 500 -17.09 -14.59 11.25
N HIS A 501 -17.51 -15.80 10.90
CA HIS A 501 -16.65 -16.80 10.25
C HIS A 501 -16.65 -16.65 8.73
N SER A 502 -15.47 -16.76 8.11
CA SER A 502 -15.31 -16.87 6.66
C SER A 502 -14.21 -17.86 6.30
N HIS A 503 -14.09 -18.16 5.01
CA HIS A 503 -12.95 -18.90 4.50
C HIS A 503 -11.64 -18.12 4.72
N ALA A 504 -10.58 -18.85 5.06
CA ALA A 504 -9.23 -18.31 5.19
C ALA A 504 -8.62 -17.98 3.83
N CYS A 505 -8.95 -18.76 2.79
CA CYS A 505 -8.52 -18.53 1.43
C CYS A 505 -9.69 -18.76 0.46
N GLY A 506 -10.45 -17.72 0.14
CA GLY A 506 -11.62 -17.85 -0.76
C GLY A 506 -11.28 -18.48 -2.12
N ALA A 507 -10.07 -18.22 -2.63
CA ALA A 507 -9.60 -18.78 -3.89
C ALA A 507 -9.36 -20.29 -3.85
N MET A 508 -8.66 -20.78 -2.82
CA MET A 508 -8.40 -22.21 -2.67
C MET A 508 -9.69 -22.99 -2.38
N PHE A 509 -10.64 -22.38 -1.64
CA PHE A 509 -11.98 -22.96 -1.47
C PHE A 509 -12.74 -23.06 -2.80
N LYS A 510 -12.66 -22.03 -3.66
CA LYS A 510 -13.28 -22.07 -4.98
C LYS A 510 -12.67 -23.18 -5.85
N VAL A 511 -11.34 -23.27 -5.91
CA VAL A 511 -10.65 -24.36 -6.62
C VAL A 511 -11.04 -25.73 -6.08
N LEU A 512 -11.07 -25.90 -4.76
CA LEU A 512 -11.50 -27.15 -4.13
C LEU A 512 -12.95 -27.51 -4.47
N GLY A 513 -13.83 -26.51 -4.58
CA GLY A 513 -15.22 -26.70 -5.00
C GLY A 513 -15.37 -27.07 -6.46
N GLU A 514 -14.50 -26.57 -7.36
CA GLU A 514 -14.50 -26.91 -8.79
C GLU A 514 -13.89 -28.29 -9.08
N LEU A 515 -13.00 -28.78 -8.20
CA LEU A 515 -12.37 -30.10 -8.32
C LEU A 515 -13.23 -31.26 -7.77
N LYS A 516 -14.25 -30.95 -6.98
CA LYS A 516 -15.22 -31.91 -6.43
C LYS A 516 -16.44 -32.01 -7.33
#